data_AF-A0AA97FCJ6-F1
#
_entry.id   AF-A0AA97FCJ6-F1
#
_cell.length_a   1.000
_cell.length_b   1.000
_cell.length_c   1.000
_cell.angle_alpha   90.00
_cell.angle_beta   90.00
_cell.angle_gamma   90.00
#
_symmetry.space_group_name_H-M   'P 1'
#
loop_
_entity.id
_entity.type
_entity.pdbx_description
1 polymer ?
#
loop_
_entity_poly.entity_id
_entity_poly.type
_entity_poly.pdbx_seq_one_letter_code
_entity_poly.pdbx_strand_id
1 'polypeptide(L)'
;MTKTVADILKHREVMAIINACKNSRDRALISVMYEGAFRSGEIGELTWGDVEFRDTGLVVNTKFKTGIARRILLANSTNYLASWKDDYPYEITPEMPVFLTFVNNSPKEKPGERDPERPVHKSLTYAGLRKQIKILVERAEIKHNVTTHTFRHSRITHLVQAGYPESYIKKMCWGTITTDQLATYLHLDDKYMDDTFYHYEGIKPPERKDEVLLEAIQCPRCYAVNGFSTKFCRKCGLALNDKTALEMEEVMSFIQQAITAKARENPEELGRIIQQFSSA
;
A
#
# COMPACT_ATOMS: atom_id res chain seq x y z
N MET A 1 -18.98 4.64 19.20
CA MET A 1 -18.33 5.95 19.39
C MET A 1 -18.03 6.50 18.00
N THR A 2 -18.77 7.51 17.58
CA THR A 2 -18.56 8.20 16.29
C THR A 2 -17.22 8.91 16.37
N LYS A 3 -16.31 8.60 15.44
CA LYS A 3 -15.01 9.26 15.35
C LYS A 3 -15.22 10.72 14.92
N THR A 4 -14.50 11.63 15.56
CA THR A 4 -14.56 13.06 15.21
C THR A 4 -13.62 13.35 14.04
N VAL A 5 -13.77 14.50 13.37
CA VAL A 5 -12.83 14.92 12.30
C VAL A 5 -11.38 14.95 12.80
N ALA A 6 -11.16 15.27 14.09
CA ALA A 6 -9.85 15.26 14.72
C ALA A 6 -9.21 13.86 14.85
N ASP A 7 -10.00 12.79 14.70
CA ASP A 7 -9.50 11.42 14.69
C ASP A 7 -9.03 10.96 13.30
N ILE A 8 -9.32 11.72 12.23
CA ILE A 8 -8.97 11.35 10.85
C ILE A 8 -7.48 11.56 10.60
N LEU A 9 -6.80 10.53 10.10
CA LEU A 9 -5.42 10.61 9.65
C LEU A 9 -5.33 11.46 8.39
N LYS A 10 -4.46 12.44 8.37
CA LYS A 10 -4.10 13.17 7.15
C LYS A 10 -3.27 12.30 6.21
N HIS A 11 -3.27 12.60 4.92
CA HIS A 11 -2.45 11.89 3.93
C HIS A 11 -0.96 11.82 4.33
N ARG A 12 -0.42 12.93 4.85
CA ARG A 12 0.96 13.00 5.36
C ARG A 12 1.23 12.08 6.57
N GLU A 13 0.23 11.85 7.42
CA GLU A 13 0.36 10.99 8.60
C GLU A 13 0.35 9.52 8.18
N VAL A 14 -0.52 9.15 7.22
CA VAL A 14 -0.47 7.82 6.59
C VAL A 14 0.93 7.56 6.01
N MET A 15 1.51 8.57 5.34
CA MET A 15 2.86 8.47 4.82
C MET A 15 3.94 8.34 5.89
N ALA A 16 3.85 9.11 6.97
CA ALA A 16 4.76 8.98 8.09
C ALA A 16 4.73 7.56 8.69
N ILE A 17 3.54 6.96 8.82
CA ILE A 17 3.37 5.58 9.31
C ILE A 17 3.99 4.57 8.34
N ILE A 18 3.76 4.70 7.02
CA ILE A 18 4.36 3.81 6.02
C ILE A 18 5.89 3.92 6.05
N ASN A 19 6.43 5.14 6.14
CA ASN A 19 7.88 5.38 6.21
C ASN A 19 8.50 4.86 7.51
N ALA A 20 7.75 4.82 8.61
CA ALA A 20 8.19 4.24 9.88
C ALA A 20 8.29 2.70 9.86
N CYS A 21 7.74 2.03 8.84
CA CYS A 21 7.80 0.58 8.68
C CYS A 21 9.21 0.11 8.32
N LYS A 22 9.71 -0.92 9.03
CA LYS A 22 11.08 -1.43 8.86
C LYS A 22 11.20 -2.58 7.85
N ASN A 23 10.09 -3.22 7.50
CA ASN A 23 10.04 -4.35 6.57
C ASN A 23 8.93 -4.16 5.54
N SER A 24 8.99 -4.91 4.44
CA SER A 24 8.02 -4.86 3.34
C SER A 24 6.63 -5.30 3.77
N ARG A 25 6.51 -6.34 4.61
CA ARG A 25 5.23 -6.80 5.17
C ARG A 25 4.44 -5.67 5.80
N ASP A 26 5.06 -4.91 6.70
CA ASP A 26 4.39 -3.83 7.44
C ASP A 26 4.02 -2.66 6.52
N ARG A 27 4.88 -2.34 5.55
CA ARG A 27 4.56 -1.33 4.52
C ARG A 27 3.34 -1.74 3.70
N ALA A 28 3.31 -2.98 3.23
CA ALA A 28 2.17 -3.56 2.52
C ALA A 28 0.92 -3.58 3.39
N LEU A 29 1.03 -4.01 4.64
CA LEU A 29 -0.07 -4.09 5.60
C LEU A 29 -0.76 -2.75 5.81
N ILE A 30 0.01 -1.69 6.11
CA ILE A 30 -0.54 -0.35 6.33
C ILE A 30 -1.12 0.22 5.03
N SER A 31 -0.40 0.07 3.91
CA SER A 31 -0.84 0.59 2.61
C SER A 31 -2.17 -0.05 2.17
N VAL A 32 -2.26 -1.39 2.21
CA VAL A 32 -3.48 -2.14 1.86
C VAL A 32 -4.63 -1.79 2.81
N MET A 33 -4.40 -1.80 4.13
CA MET A 33 -5.43 -1.49 5.12
C MET A 33 -6.02 -0.08 4.92
N TYR A 34 -5.16 0.91 4.69
CA TYR A 34 -5.58 2.28 4.40
C TYR A 34 -6.31 2.35 3.06
N GLU A 35 -5.66 2.01 1.95
CA GLU A 35 -6.19 2.27 0.62
C GLU A 35 -7.50 1.52 0.36
N GLY A 36 -7.60 0.27 0.80
CA GLY A 36 -8.78 -0.57 0.65
C GLY A 36 -9.87 -0.34 1.70
N ALA A 37 -9.63 0.57 2.65
CA ALA A 37 -10.51 0.83 3.80
C ALA A 37 -10.92 -0.46 4.53
N PHE A 38 -10.05 -1.46 4.62
CA PHE A 38 -10.41 -2.77 5.14
C PHE A 38 -10.77 -2.73 6.62
N ARG A 39 -11.67 -3.63 7.04
CA ARG A 39 -11.86 -3.96 8.45
C ARG A 39 -10.64 -4.75 8.93
N SER A 40 -10.31 -4.65 10.21
CA SER A 40 -9.18 -5.38 10.78
C SER A 40 -9.29 -6.90 10.63
N GLY A 41 -10.51 -7.44 10.71
CA GLY A 41 -10.74 -8.86 10.48
C GLY A 41 -10.55 -9.27 9.01
N GLU A 42 -10.92 -8.41 8.05
CA GLU A 42 -10.68 -8.66 6.62
C GLU A 42 -9.17 -8.79 6.34
N ILE A 43 -8.36 -7.93 6.96
CA ILE A 43 -6.90 -8.00 6.85
C ILE A 43 -6.33 -9.29 7.44
N GLY A 44 -6.89 -9.77 8.55
CA GLY A 44 -6.46 -11.01 9.20
C GLY A 44 -6.97 -12.29 8.52
N GLU A 45 -7.89 -12.20 7.56
CA GLU A 45 -8.42 -13.35 6.82
C GLU A 45 -8.01 -13.34 5.34
N LEU A 46 -7.39 -12.26 4.86
CA LEU A 46 -7.00 -12.10 3.46
C LEU A 46 -6.00 -13.18 3.04
N THR A 47 -6.29 -13.90 1.96
CA THR A 47 -5.38 -14.90 1.38
C THR A 47 -4.82 -14.44 0.03
N TRP A 48 -3.75 -15.09 -0.44
CA TRP A 48 -3.17 -14.76 -1.75
C TRP A 48 -4.13 -15.08 -2.91
N GLY A 49 -5.07 -16.03 -2.74
CA GLY A 49 -6.13 -16.32 -3.70
C GLY A 49 -7.17 -15.21 -3.84
N ASP A 50 -7.28 -14.33 -2.84
CA ASP A 50 -8.15 -13.16 -2.88
C ASP A 50 -7.52 -11.98 -3.67
N VAL A 51 -6.23 -12.05 -3.97
CA VAL A 51 -5.43 -10.96 -4.55
C VAL A 51 -5.03 -11.26 -5.99
N GLU A 52 -5.46 -10.41 -6.91
CA GLU A 52 -5.09 -10.48 -8.31
C GLU A 52 -4.22 -9.26 -8.69
N PHE A 53 -3.00 -9.53 -9.19
CA PHE A 53 -2.12 -8.49 -9.72
C PHE A 53 -2.44 -8.26 -11.20
N ARG A 54 -2.72 -7.00 -11.56
CA ARG A 54 -2.96 -6.55 -12.93
C ARG A 54 -1.99 -5.42 -13.29
N ASP A 55 -1.93 -5.08 -14.57
CA ASP A 55 -1.21 -3.87 -15.01
C ASP A 55 -1.86 -2.60 -14.47
N THR A 56 -3.18 -2.60 -14.24
CA THR A 56 -3.92 -1.46 -13.68
C THR A 56 -3.90 -1.39 -12.15
N GLY A 57 -3.06 -2.18 -11.48
CA GLY A 57 -2.96 -2.27 -10.02
C GLY A 57 -3.44 -3.62 -9.48
N LEU A 58 -3.96 -3.64 -8.26
CA LEU A 58 -4.46 -4.84 -7.59
C LEU A 58 -5.98 -4.88 -7.59
N VAL A 59 -6.51 -6.09 -7.69
CA VAL A 59 -7.91 -6.39 -7.39
C VAL A 59 -7.94 -7.32 -6.19
N VAL A 60 -8.63 -6.92 -5.13
CA VAL A 60 -8.86 -7.75 -3.95
C VAL A 60 -10.34 -8.08 -3.85
N ASN A 61 -10.65 -9.37 -3.76
CA ASN A 61 -12.01 -9.87 -3.55
C ASN A 61 -12.10 -10.48 -2.16
N THR A 62 -12.90 -9.88 -1.26
CA THR A 62 -13.04 -10.37 0.12
C THR A 62 -14.50 -10.67 0.45
N LYS A 63 -14.72 -11.73 1.24
CA LYS A 63 -16.02 -12.19 1.75
C LYS A 63 -16.01 -12.23 3.28
N PHE A 64 -15.72 -11.12 3.95
CA PHE A 64 -15.65 -11.13 5.42
C PHE A 64 -17.02 -11.08 6.09
N LYS A 65 -17.27 -12.03 7.02
CA LYS A 65 -18.31 -12.13 8.07
C LYS A 65 -19.79 -11.96 7.71
N THR A 66 -20.09 -11.30 6.60
CA THR A 66 -21.45 -10.97 6.11
C THR A 66 -21.82 -11.78 4.87
N GLY A 67 -20.87 -12.54 4.30
CA GLY A 67 -21.06 -13.31 3.06
C GLY A 67 -21.11 -12.45 1.79
N ILE A 68 -21.17 -11.12 1.90
CA ILE A 68 -21.22 -10.21 0.76
C ILE A 68 -19.81 -10.04 0.20
N ALA A 69 -19.57 -10.65 -0.95
CA ALA A 69 -18.35 -10.44 -1.71
C ALA A 69 -18.28 -8.98 -2.16
N ARG A 70 -17.14 -8.33 -1.92
CA ARG A 70 -16.86 -7.03 -2.51
C ARG A 70 -15.51 -7.00 -3.19
N ARG A 71 -15.48 -6.29 -4.30
CA ARG A 71 -14.31 -6.07 -5.15
C ARG A 71 -13.69 -4.71 -4.80
N ILE A 72 -12.41 -4.71 -4.48
CA ILE A 72 -11.66 -3.54 -4.06
C ILE A 72 -10.49 -3.36 -5.02
N LEU A 73 -10.34 -2.16 -5.56
CA LEU A 73 -9.24 -1.80 -6.46
C LEU A 73 -8.19 -1.03 -5.67
N LEU A 74 -6.93 -1.45 -5.75
CA LEU A 74 -5.81 -0.81 -5.06
C LEU A 74 -4.74 -0.46 -6.08
N ALA A 75 -4.47 0.82 -6.26
CA ALA A 75 -3.44 1.29 -7.19
C ALA A 75 -2.13 1.56 -6.45
N ASN A 76 -2.21 2.23 -5.28
CA ASN A 76 -1.05 2.65 -4.51
C ASN A 76 -0.36 1.53 -3.74
N SER A 77 -1.12 0.52 -3.34
CA SER A 77 -0.63 -0.65 -2.62
C SER A 77 0.12 -1.62 -3.53
N THR A 78 0.05 -1.45 -4.85
CA THR A 78 0.61 -2.39 -5.84
C THR A 78 2.09 -2.67 -5.59
N ASN A 79 2.90 -1.62 -5.46
CA ASN A 79 4.35 -1.76 -5.25
C ASN A 79 4.67 -2.33 -3.87
N TYR A 80 3.97 -1.89 -2.83
CA TYR A 80 4.20 -2.38 -1.48
C TYR A 80 3.85 -3.86 -1.34
N LEU A 81 2.71 -4.29 -1.89
CA LEU A 81 2.30 -5.68 -1.83
C LEU A 81 3.15 -6.58 -2.74
N ALA A 82 3.61 -6.08 -3.89
CA ALA A 82 4.57 -6.80 -4.74
C ALA A 82 5.89 -7.03 -3.99
N SER A 83 6.47 -6.00 -3.38
CA SER A 83 7.69 -6.14 -2.58
C SER A 83 7.50 -7.11 -1.40
N TRP A 84 6.35 -7.11 -0.75
CA TRP A 84 6.07 -8.10 0.29
C TRP A 84 5.89 -9.52 -0.28
N LYS A 85 5.30 -9.66 -1.47
CA LYS A 85 5.19 -10.95 -2.15
C LYS A 85 6.56 -11.53 -2.46
N ASP A 86 7.51 -10.69 -2.86
CA ASP A 86 8.90 -11.09 -3.17
C ASP A 86 9.66 -11.47 -1.88
N ASP A 87 9.44 -10.72 -0.78
CA ASP A 87 10.02 -10.99 0.54
C ASP A 87 9.25 -12.06 1.35
N TYR A 88 8.24 -12.70 0.74
CA TYR A 88 7.37 -13.62 1.44
C TYR A 88 8.15 -14.88 1.83
N PRO A 89 8.15 -15.30 3.10
CA PRO A 89 9.09 -16.30 3.63
C PRO A 89 8.79 -17.75 3.21
N TYR A 90 7.72 -17.98 2.45
CA TYR A 90 7.23 -19.30 2.07
C TYR A 90 6.86 -19.34 0.60
N GLU A 91 6.71 -20.55 0.06
CA GLU A 91 6.04 -20.71 -1.23
C GLU A 91 4.57 -20.26 -1.12
N ILE A 92 4.12 -19.49 -2.10
CA ILE A 92 2.78 -18.89 -2.08
C ILE A 92 1.78 -19.84 -2.73
N THR A 93 0.81 -20.31 -1.95
CA THR A 93 -0.41 -20.96 -2.46
C THR A 93 -1.63 -20.04 -2.27
N PRO A 94 -2.73 -20.23 -3.02
CA PRO A 94 -3.93 -19.39 -2.90
C PRO A 94 -4.54 -19.34 -1.49
N GLU A 95 -4.39 -20.40 -0.69
CA GLU A 95 -4.95 -20.52 0.65
C GLU A 95 -4.10 -19.83 1.72
N MET A 96 -2.85 -19.48 1.37
CA MET A 96 -1.92 -18.87 2.30
C MET A 96 -2.37 -17.46 2.68
N PRO A 97 -2.35 -17.10 3.98
CA PRO A 97 -2.68 -15.76 4.42
C PRO A 97 -1.68 -14.73 3.88
N VAL A 98 -2.15 -13.59 3.40
CA VAL A 98 -1.27 -12.52 2.88
C VAL A 98 -0.39 -11.95 4.00
N PHE A 99 -0.95 -11.75 5.20
CA PHE A 99 -0.23 -11.15 6.31
C PHE A 99 -0.03 -12.16 7.44
N LEU A 100 1.22 -12.33 7.85
CA LEU A 100 1.65 -13.33 8.82
C LEU A 100 1.93 -12.73 10.20
N THR A 101 1.59 -13.47 11.24
CA THR A 101 2.14 -13.23 12.59
C THR A 101 3.49 -13.96 12.71
N PHE A 102 4.58 -13.21 12.83
CA PHE A 102 5.86 -13.78 13.21
C PHE A 102 5.87 -14.00 14.72
N VAL A 103 5.74 -15.27 15.13
CA VAL A 103 5.82 -15.64 16.53
C VAL A 103 7.27 -15.98 16.85
N ASN A 104 8.02 -15.01 17.38
CA ASN A 104 9.28 -15.32 18.04
C ASN A 104 8.92 -16.00 19.37
N ASN A 105 9.01 -17.33 19.42
CA ASN A 105 8.73 -18.18 20.58
C ASN A 105 7.29 -18.08 21.12
N SER A 106 6.40 -19.01 20.71
CA SER A 106 5.18 -19.30 21.47
C SER A 106 5.58 -19.93 22.82
N PRO A 107 5.30 -19.31 23.99
CA PRO A 107 5.54 -19.94 25.29
C PRO A 107 4.39 -20.88 25.71
N LYS A 108 3.45 -21.20 24.80
CA LYS A 108 2.16 -21.83 25.12
C LYS A 108 1.88 -23.13 24.39
N GLU A 109 2.85 -23.69 23.69
CA GLU A 109 2.67 -24.99 23.05
C GLU A 109 3.20 -26.05 24.03
N LYS A 110 2.33 -27.00 24.40
CA LYS A 110 2.72 -28.10 25.29
C LYS A 110 3.80 -28.93 24.60
N PRO A 111 4.85 -29.37 25.32
CA PRO A 111 5.85 -30.27 24.75
C PRO A 111 5.16 -31.52 24.18
N GLY A 112 5.35 -31.80 22.88
CA GLY A 112 4.85 -33.01 22.21
C GLY A 112 3.69 -32.84 21.22
N GLU A 113 3.04 -31.67 21.15
CA GLU A 113 1.97 -31.39 20.15
C GLU A 113 2.52 -30.73 18.86
N ARG A 114 3.84 -30.65 18.72
CA ARG A 114 4.49 -30.08 17.54
C ARG A 114 4.47 -31.09 16.40
N ASP A 115 3.58 -30.89 15.43
CA ASP A 115 3.76 -31.41 14.08
C ASP A 115 5.00 -30.74 13.46
N PRO A 116 6.11 -31.47 13.25
CA PRO A 116 7.36 -30.89 12.75
C PRO A 116 7.24 -30.37 11.31
N GLU A 117 6.25 -30.85 10.55
CA GLU A 117 6.07 -30.53 9.13
C GLU A 117 5.10 -29.36 8.89
N ARG A 118 4.42 -28.87 9.93
CA ARG A 118 3.46 -27.77 9.80
C ARG A 118 4.14 -26.44 10.10
N PRO A 119 4.56 -25.64 9.10
CA PRO A 119 4.98 -24.28 9.36
C PRO A 119 3.83 -23.54 10.05
N VAL A 120 4.07 -23.05 11.27
CA VAL A 120 3.08 -22.30 12.06
C VAL A 120 2.96 -20.89 11.47
N HIS A 121 2.56 -20.77 10.20
CA HIS A 121 2.19 -19.50 9.60
C HIS A 121 0.78 -19.14 10.10
N LYS A 122 0.71 -18.60 11.32
CA LYS A 122 -0.55 -18.08 11.83
C LYS A 122 -0.85 -16.76 11.13
N SER A 123 -2.04 -16.65 10.56
CA SER A 123 -2.53 -15.40 10.01
C SER A 123 -2.38 -14.24 11.01
N LEU A 124 -2.25 -13.02 10.51
CA LEU A 124 -2.11 -11.83 11.34
C LEU A 124 -3.28 -11.70 12.32
N THR A 125 -2.99 -11.85 13.60
CA THR A 125 -4.02 -11.72 14.64
C THR A 125 -4.42 -10.26 14.86
N TYR A 126 -5.66 -10.02 15.30
CA TYR A 126 -6.10 -8.67 15.67
C TYR A 126 -5.21 -8.01 16.74
N ALA A 127 -4.75 -8.78 17.72
CA ALA A 127 -3.83 -8.32 18.75
C ALA A 127 -2.47 -7.93 18.15
N GLY A 128 -1.94 -8.75 17.23
CA GLY A 128 -0.71 -8.47 16.50
C GLY A 128 -0.80 -7.20 15.66
N LEU A 129 -1.88 -7.06 14.87
CA LEU A 129 -2.17 -5.86 14.08
C LEU A 129 -2.25 -4.60 14.95
N ARG A 130 -3.01 -4.65 16.06
CA ARG A 130 -3.15 -3.51 16.98
C ARG A 130 -1.82 -3.12 17.60
N LYS A 131 -1.01 -4.11 18.02
CA LYS A 131 0.32 -3.88 18.55
C LYS A 131 1.21 -3.23 17.49
N GLN A 132 1.21 -3.73 16.26
CA GLN A 132 2.05 -3.19 15.20
C GLN A 132 1.67 -1.75 14.85
N ILE A 133 0.37 -1.44 14.75
CA ILE A 133 -0.11 -0.06 14.54
C ILE A 133 0.40 0.87 15.65
N LYS A 134 0.27 0.46 16.92
CA LYS A 134 0.75 1.29 18.05
C LYS A 134 2.24 1.62 17.90
N ILE A 135 3.08 0.62 17.63
CA ILE A 135 4.53 0.81 17.47
C ILE A 135 4.83 1.72 16.26
N LEU A 136 4.08 1.61 15.16
CA LEU A 136 4.29 2.45 13.97
C LEU A 136 3.86 3.90 14.19
N VAL A 137 2.74 4.11 14.88
CA VAL A 137 2.20 5.44 15.21
C VAL A 137 3.14 6.19 16.15
N GLU A 138 3.68 5.51 17.16
CA GLU A 138 4.71 6.06 18.05
C GLU A 138 5.98 6.45 17.28
N ARG A 139 6.45 5.58 16.38
CA ARG A 139 7.62 5.86 15.51
C ARG A 139 7.39 6.99 14.52
N ALA A 140 6.16 7.17 14.05
CA ALA A 140 5.77 8.26 13.16
C ALA A 140 5.49 9.58 13.93
N GLU A 141 5.70 9.59 15.25
CA GLU A 141 5.52 10.74 16.14
C GLU A 141 4.10 11.35 16.14
N ILE A 142 3.10 10.56 15.76
CA ILE A 142 1.70 10.98 15.72
C ILE A 142 1.14 11.02 17.15
N LYS A 143 0.59 12.17 17.53
CA LYS A 143 0.20 12.45 18.93
C LYS A 143 -1.20 11.98 19.29
N HIS A 144 -2.10 11.86 18.32
CA HIS A 144 -3.48 11.42 18.56
C HIS A 144 -3.61 9.89 18.52
N ASN A 145 -4.69 9.38 19.10
CA ASN A 145 -4.91 7.94 19.18
C ASN A 145 -5.33 7.36 17.81
N VAL A 146 -4.49 6.48 17.27
CA VAL A 146 -4.73 5.80 15.99
C VAL A 146 -5.01 4.31 16.23
N THR A 147 -6.13 3.85 15.68
CA THR A 147 -6.56 2.44 15.73
C THR A 147 -6.74 1.87 14.32
N THR A 148 -6.99 0.56 14.20
CA THR A 148 -7.33 -0.08 12.91
C THR A 148 -8.50 0.60 12.21
N HIS A 149 -9.56 0.93 12.95
CA HIS A 149 -10.72 1.63 12.42
C HIS A 149 -10.39 3.04 11.96
N THR A 150 -9.37 3.68 12.54
CA THR A 150 -8.96 5.03 12.17
C THR A 150 -8.53 5.10 10.70
N PHE A 151 -7.75 4.12 10.23
CA PHE A 151 -7.37 4.03 8.81
C PHE A 151 -8.58 3.91 7.89
N ARG A 152 -9.52 3.02 8.25
CA ARG A 152 -10.76 2.84 7.49
C ARG A 152 -11.58 4.12 7.44
N HIS A 153 -11.81 4.76 8.60
CA HIS A 153 -12.57 6.00 8.66
C HIS A 153 -11.90 7.08 7.81
N SER A 154 -10.58 7.22 7.93
CA SER A 154 -9.80 8.21 7.18
C SER A 154 -9.90 8.00 5.69
N ARG A 155 -9.76 6.75 5.21
CA ARG A 155 -9.89 6.48 3.78
C ARG A 155 -11.29 6.79 3.25
N ILE A 156 -12.34 6.44 3.98
CA ILE A 156 -13.72 6.74 3.56
C ILE A 156 -13.91 8.26 3.48
N THR A 157 -13.49 9.02 4.50
CA THR A 157 -13.54 10.49 4.49
C THR A 157 -12.77 11.06 3.30
N HIS A 158 -11.55 10.58 3.03
CA HIS A 158 -10.75 11.06 1.91
C HIS A 158 -11.36 10.74 0.55
N LEU A 159 -12.01 9.58 0.40
CA LEU A 159 -12.73 9.25 -0.84
C LEU A 159 -13.91 10.19 -1.07
N VAL A 160 -14.67 10.50 0.00
CA VAL A 160 -15.74 11.50 -0.07
C VAL A 160 -15.16 12.84 -0.47
N GLN A 161 -14.14 13.34 0.22
CA GLN A 161 -13.50 14.64 -0.07
C GLN A 161 -12.89 14.72 -1.47
N ALA A 162 -12.39 13.61 -2.01
CA ALA A 162 -11.89 13.52 -3.38
C ALA A 162 -13.01 13.42 -4.44
N GLY A 163 -14.28 13.51 -4.05
CA GLY A 163 -15.42 13.54 -4.97
C GLY A 163 -15.79 12.17 -5.56
N TYR A 164 -15.34 11.05 -4.96
CA TYR A 164 -15.73 9.73 -5.47
C TYR A 164 -17.25 9.53 -5.35
N PRO A 165 -17.91 8.96 -6.37
CA PRO A 165 -19.34 8.68 -6.31
C PRO A 165 -19.71 7.82 -5.09
N GLU A 166 -20.78 8.19 -4.37
CA GLU A 166 -21.21 7.44 -3.18
C GLU A 166 -21.43 5.95 -3.47
N SER A 167 -21.99 5.62 -4.63
CA SER A 167 -22.25 4.24 -5.06
C SER A 167 -20.97 3.42 -5.15
N TYR A 168 -19.87 4.03 -5.58
CA TYR A 168 -18.55 3.42 -5.60
C TYR A 168 -18.03 3.18 -4.18
N ILE A 169 -18.04 4.20 -3.33
CA ILE A 169 -17.57 4.09 -1.94
C ILE A 169 -18.37 3.02 -1.18
N LYS A 170 -19.70 3.03 -1.33
CA LYS A 170 -20.61 2.08 -0.69
C LYS A 170 -20.32 0.63 -1.12
N LYS A 171 -20.19 0.37 -2.43
CA LYS A 171 -19.79 -0.95 -2.94
C LYS A 171 -18.40 -1.38 -2.45
N MET A 172 -17.41 -0.50 -2.53
CA MET A 172 -16.03 -0.80 -2.12
C MET A 172 -15.92 -1.09 -0.62
N CYS A 173 -16.64 -0.35 0.23
CA CYS A 173 -16.47 -0.42 1.69
C CYS A 173 -17.46 -1.37 2.38
N TRP A 174 -18.66 -1.59 1.83
CA TRP A 174 -19.69 -2.44 2.44
C TRP A 174 -20.26 -3.51 1.52
N GLY A 175 -19.94 -3.50 0.22
CA GLY A 175 -20.45 -4.50 -0.74
C GLY A 175 -21.90 -4.27 -1.19
N THR A 176 -22.56 -3.22 -0.69
CA THR A 176 -23.94 -2.86 -1.05
C THR A 176 -24.05 -1.36 -1.25
N ILE A 177 -24.99 -0.92 -2.09
CA ILE A 177 -25.32 0.50 -2.30
C ILE A 177 -26.37 1.03 -1.31
N THR A 178 -27.08 0.14 -0.61
CA THR A 178 -28.23 0.49 0.24
C THR A 178 -27.86 0.84 1.69
N THR A 179 -26.56 0.97 1.99
CA THR A 179 -26.11 1.23 3.36
C THR A 179 -26.17 2.72 3.73
N ASP A 180 -26.71 3.01 4.91
CA ASP A 180 -26.73 4.36 5.48
C ASP A 180 -25.43 4.75 6.19
N GLN A 181 -24.48 3.81 6.29
CA GLN A 181 -23.23 4.02 7.03
C GLN A 181 -22.38 5.15 6.46
N LEU A 182 -22.49 5.45 5.16
CA LEU A 182 -21.76 6.54 4.52
C LEU A 182 -22.17 7.92 5.07
N ALA A 183 -23.40 8.08 5.57
CA ALA A 183 -23.90 9.35 6.09
C ALA A 183 -23.02 9.92 7.22
N THR A 184 -22.31 9.06 7.96
CA THR A 184 -21.37 9.49 9.02
C THR A 184 -20.09 10.16 8.52
N TYR A 185 -19.83 10.14 7.21
CA TYR A 185 -18.65 10.72 6.57
C TYR A 185 -18.98 11.88 5.63
N LEU A 186 -20.26 12.09 5.35
CA LEU A 186 -20.74 13.18 4.50
C LEU A 186 -20.71 14.47 5.32
N HIS A 187 -19.53 15.05 5.45
CA HIS A 187 -19.35 16.42 5.91
C HIS A 187 -19.42 17.33 4.68
N LEU A 188 -20.64 17.60 4.23
CA LEU A 188 -20.90 18.51 3.11
C LEU A 188 -20.75 19.95 3.62
N ASP A 189 -19.52 20.47 3.61
CA ASP A 189 -19.26 21.88 3.84
C ASP A 189 -19.33 22.67 2.52
N ASP A 190 -19.42 24.00 2.60
CA ASP A 190 -19.44 24.87 1.42
C ASP A 190 -18.20 24.65 0.54
N LYS A 191 -17.07 24.29 1.17
CA LYS A 191 -15.84 23.92 0.48
C LYS A 191 -16.04 22.71 -0.43
N TYR A 192 -16.67 21.65 0.06
CA TYR A 192 -16.97 20.45 -0.72
C TYR A 192 -17.90 20.77 -1.91
N MET A 193 -18.89 21.64 -1.70
CA MET A 193 -19.78 22.10 -2.76
C MET A 193 -19.02 22.83 -3.87
N ASP A 194 -18.16 23.78 -3.49
CA ASP A 194 -17.30 24.53 -4.41
C ASP A 194 -16.37 23.60 -5.19
N ASP A 195 -15.62 22.73 -4.49
CA ASP A 195 -14.64 21.83 -5.10
C ASP A 195 -15.31 20.84 -6.07
N THR A 196 -16.51 20.36 -5.72
CA THR A 196 -17.32 19.50 -6.59
C THR A 196 -17.78 20.25 -7.85
N PHE A 197 -18.32 21.47 -7.69
CA PHE A 197 -18.72 22.29 -8.82
C PHE A 197 -17.54 22.58 -9.75
N TYR A 198 -16.40 23.00 -9.21
CA TYR A 198 -15.20 23.26 -9.99
C TYR A 198 -14.72 22.03 -10.76
N HIS A 199 -14.75 20.85 -10.14
CA HIS A 199 -14.38 19.60 -10.81
C HIS A 199 -15.24 19.30 -12.05
N TYR A 200 -16.58 19.38 -11.92
CA TYR A 200 -17.50 19.07 -13.02
C TYR A 200 -17.53 20.14 -14.12
N GLU A 201 -17.31 21.40 -13.77
CA GLU A 201 -17.23 22.50 -14.73
C GLU A 201 -15.84 22.66 -15.35
N GLY A 202 -14.84 21.87 -14.93
CA GLY A 202 -13.46 21.99 -15.40
C GLY A 202 -12.76 23.28 -14.97
N ILE A 203 -13.23 23.91 -13.89
CA ILE A 203 -12.69 25.14 -13.33
C ILE A 203 -11.53 24.77 -12.41
N LYS A 204 -10.39 25.45 -12.56
CA LYS A 204 -9.29 25.32 -11.58
C LYS A 204 -9.65 26.13 -10.33
N PRO A 205 -9.70 25.50 -9.14
CA PRO A 205 -9.94 26.25 -7.91
C PRO A 205 -8.82 27.26 -7.66
N PRO A 206 -9.07 28.34 -6.90
CA PRO A 206 -8.00 29.20 -6.41
C PRO A 206 -6.97 28.36 -5.66
N GLU A 207 -5.67 28.66 -5.80
CA GLU A 207 -4.58 27.91 -5.16
C GLU A 207 -4.84 27.77 -3.66
N ARG A 208 -5.24 26.56 -3.24
CA ARG A 208 -5.29 26.14 -1.85
C ARG A 208 -3.98 25.39 -1.61
N LYS A 209 -3.44 25.44 -0.38
CA LYS A 209 -2.35 24.55 0.01
C LYS A 209 -2.89 23.13 0.00
N ASP A 210 -2.83 22.48 -1.15
CA ASP A 210 -3.38 21.15 -1.32
C ASP A 210 -2.62 20.19 -0.41
N GLU A 211 -3.37 19.38 0.34
CA GLU A 211 -2.77 18.19 0.92
C GLU A 211 -2.32 17.30 -0.23
N VAL A 212 -1.08 16.82 -0.17
CA VAL A 212 -0.51 15.91 -1.17
C VAL A 212 -1.47 14.74 -1.37
N LEU A 213 -2.14 14.72 -2.53
CA LEU A 213 -2.98 13.60 -2.94
C LEU A 213 -2.06 12.41 -3.23
N LEU A 214 -2.38 11.27 -2.63
CA LEU A 214 -1.64 10.01 -2.83
C LEU A 214 -2.13 9.37 -4.14
N GLU A 215 -1.85 10.01 -5.27
CA GLU A 215 -2.30 9.55 -6.59
C GLU A 215 -1.34 8.55 -7.21
N ALA A 216 -1.89 7.43 -7.68
CA ALA A 216 -1.09 6.42 -8.37
C ALA A 216 -0.57 6.95 -9.70
N ILE A 217 0.64 6.52 -10.07
CA ILE A 217 1.34 6.93 -11.29
C ILE A 217 1.22 5.83 -12.32
N GLN A 218 0.59 6.13 -13.45
CA GLN A 218 0.61 5.23 -14.60
C GLN A 218 1.92 5.42 -15.38
N CYS A 219 2.67 4.33 -15.57
CA CYS A 219 3.93 4.38 -16.30
C CYS A 219 3.68 4.78 -17.77
N PRO A 220 4.32 5.83 -18.30
CA PRO A 220 4.10 6.27 -19.68
C PRO A 220 4.68 5.30 -20.73
N ARG A 221 5.56 4.38 -20.32
CA ARG A 221 6.20 3.40 -21.23
C ARG A 221 5.41 2.09 -21.34
N CYS A 222 5.03 1.51 -20.21
CA CYS A 222 4.43 0.17 -20.17
C CYS A 222 3.02 0.13 -19.58
N TYR A 223 2.46 1.31 -19.25
CA TYR A 223 1.10 1.51 -18.72
C TYR A 223 0.79 0.81 -17.38
N ALA A 224 1.77 0.15 -16.77
CA ALA A 224 1.64 -0.39 -15.43
C ALA A 224 1.40 0.74 -14.41
N VAL A 225 0.43 0.55 -13.54
CA VAL A 225 0.09 1.45 -12.44
C VAL A 225 1.02 1.17 -11.26
N ASN A 226 1.58 2.24 -10.72
CA ASN A 226 2.52 2.24 -9.61
C ASN A 226 1.99 3.16 -8.50
N GLY A 227 2.30 2.88 -7.24
CA GLY A 227 1.91 3.76 -6.16
C GLY A 227 2.66 5.09 -6.17
N PHE A 228 2.03 6.13 -5.64
CA PHE A 228 2.52 7.52 -5.66
C PHE A 228 3.98 7.69 -5.16
N SER A 229 4.44 6.85 -4.22
CA SER A 229 5.81 6.93 -3.66
C SER A 229 6.86 6.23 -4.53
N THR A 230 6.44 5.60 -5.63
CA THR A 230 7.30 4.77 -6.47
C THR A 230 8.21 5.64 -7.33
N LYS A 231 9.52 5.47 -7.16
CA LYS A 231 10.52 6.14 -8.01
C LYS A 231 10.67 5.51 -9.38
N PHE A 232 10.63 4.18 -9.46
CA PHE A 232 10.83 3.40 -10.69
C PHE A 232 9.67 2.45 -10.95
N CYS A 233 9.24 2.33 -12.21
CA CYS A 233 8.19 1.43 -12.61
C CYS A 233 8.52 -0.02 -12.22
N ARG A 234 7.62 -0.69 -11.47
CA ARG A 234 7.81 -2.09 -11.05
C ARG A 234 7.90 -3.10 -12.19
N LYS A 235 7.37 -2.75 -13.37
CA LYS A 235 7.29 -3.65 -14.53
C LYS A 235 8.45 -3.46 -15.50
N CYS A 236 8.84 -2.21 -15.77
CA CYS A 236 9.84 -1.91 -16.81
C CYS A 236 11.05 -1.10 -16.33
N GLY A 237 11.13 -0.76 -15.04
CA GLY A 237 12.25 -0.03 -14.46
C GLY A 237 12.35 1.46 -14.82
N LEU A 238 11.42 2.01 -15.61
CA LEU A 238 11.43 3.43 -15.98
C LEU A 238 11.32 4.33 -14.75
N ALA A 239 12.18 5.36 -14.65
CA ALA A 239 12.02 6.45 -13.68
C ALA A 239 10.70 7.21 -13.88
N LEU A 240 9.91 7.39 -12.81
CA LEU A 240 8.54 7.91 -12.88
C LEU A 240 8.42 9.41 -12.56
N ASN A 241 9.53 10.09 -12.27
CA ASN A 241 9.57 11.55 -12.08
C ASN A 241 10.93 12.11 -12.51
N ASP A 242 10.95 13.39 -12.87
CA ASP A 242 12.12 14.08 -13.43
C ASP A 242 13.32 14.03 -12.49
N LYS A 243 13.10 14.22 -11.18
CA LYS A 243 14.18 14.13 -10.19
C LYS A 243 14.86 12.75 -10.21
N THR A 244 14.06 11.68 -10.23
CA THR A 244 14.59 10.31 -10.30
C THR A 244 15.29 10.06 -11.63
N ALA A 245 14.77 10.61 -12.73
CA ALA A 245 15.40 10.49 -14.04
C ALA A 245 16.78 11.19 -14.08
N LEU A 246 16.88 12.39 -13.52
CA LEU A 246 18.14 13.13 -13.39
C LEU A 246 19.16 12.40 -12.49
N GLU A 247 18.73 11.96 -11.30
CA GLU A 247 19.57 11.13 -10.40
C GLU A 247 20.09 9.89 -11.13
N MET A 248 19.25 9.24 -11.95
CA MET A 248 19.63 8.06 -12.74
C MET A 248 20.61 8.41 -13.86
N GLU A 249 20.43 9.53 -14.57
CA GLU A 249 21.37 10.01 -15.59
C GLU A 249 22.75 10.30 -15.00
N GLU A 250 22.81 10.93 -13.83
CA GLU A 250 24.07 11.19 -13.12
C GLU A 250 24.80 9.89 -12.78
N VAL A 251 24.07 8.91 -12.22
CA VAL A 251 24.64 7.58 -11.90
C VAL A 251 25.09 6.86 -13.17
N MET A 252 24.28 6.86 -14.23
CA MET A 252 24.62 6.21 -15.49
C MET A 252 25.83 6.86 -16.17
N SER A 253 25.94 8.19 -16.11
CA SER A 253 27.12 8.94 -16.59
C SER A 253 28.38 8.53 -15.84
N PHE A 254 28.31 8.45 -14.51
CA PHE A 254 29.43 8.00 -13.68
C PHE A 254 29.84 6.55 -13.99
N ILE A 255 28.85 5.64 -14.09
CA ILE A 255 29.08 4.24 -14.47
C ILE A 255 29.73 4.16 -15.85
N GLN A 256 29.23 4.91 -16.84
CA GLN A 256 29.78 4.92 -18.18
C GLN A 256 31.24 5.40 -18.18
N GLN A 257 31.57 6.43 -17.40
CA GLN A 257 32.94 6.90 -17.26
C GLN A 257 33.85 5.82 -16.63
N ALA A 258 33.40 5.18 -15.55
CA ALA A 258 34.14 4.13 -14.87
C ALA A 258 34.37 2.90 -15.77
N ILE A 259 33.32 2.45 -16.48
CA ILE A 259 33.39 1.35 -17.45
C ILE A 259 34.37 1.71 -18.57
N THR A 260 34.27 2.93 -19.12
CA THR A 260 35.16 3.38 -20.22
C THR A 260 36.62 3.44 -19.77
N ALA A 261 36.89 3.90 -18.54
CA ALA A 261 38.24 3.94 -17.99
C ALA A 261 38.80 2.51 -17.83
N LYS A 262 38.05 1.61 -17.19
CA LYS A 262 38.47 0.21 -16.99
C LYS A 262 38.63 -0.55 -18.31
N ALA A 263 37.78 -0.27 -19.31
CA ALA A 263 37.89 -0.84 -20.65
C ALA A 263 39.21 -0.45 -21.33
N ARG A 264 39.71 0.77 -21.11
CA ARG A 264 41.01 1.23 -21.66
C ARG A 264 42.20 0.55 -20.99
N GLU A 265 42.11 0.28 -19.69
CA GLU A 265 43.18 -0.37 -18.93
C GLU A 265 43.25 -1.88 -19.19
N ASN A 266 42.11 -2.57 -19.10
CA ASN A 266 42.05 -4.02 -19.24
C ASN A 266 40.65 -4.48 -19.73
N PRO A 267 40.44 -4.55 -21.06
CA PRO A 267 39.16 -4.93 -21.64
C PRO A 267 38.69 -6.34 -21.25
N GLU A 268 39.61 -7.30 -21.13
CA GLU A 268 39.26 -8.69 -20.81
C GLU A 268 38.74 -8.85 -19.38
N GLU A 269 39.35 -8.17 -18.43
CA GLU A 269 38.92 -8.17 -17.04
C GLU A 269 37.54 -7.54 -16.88
N LEU A 270 37.28 -6.42 -17.57
CA LEU A 270 35.96 -5.80 -17.61
C LEU A 270 34.91 -6.77 -18.19
N GLY A 271 35.26 -7.50 -19.27
CA GLY A 271 34.39 -8.53 -19.85
C GLY A 271 34.00 -9.62 -18.83
N ARG A 272 34.95 -10.09 -18.01
CA ARG A 272 34.67 -11.07 -16.95
C ARG A 272 33.78 -10.50 -15.85
N ILE A 273 34.01 -9.25 -15.44
CA ILE A 273 33.20 -8.56 -14.42
C ILE A 273 31.75 -8.44 -14.92
N ILE A 274 31.55 -7.97 -16.16
CA ILE A 274 30.19 -7.83 -16.74
C ILE A 274 29.49 -9.20 -16.84
N GLN A 275 30.21 -10.25 -17.23
CA GLN A 275 29.64 -11.61 -17.27
C GLN A 275 29.19 -12.09 -15.89
N GLN A 276 29.92 -11.78 -14.81
CA GLN A 276 29.50 -12.13 -13.45
C GLN A 276 28.17 -11.47 -13.06
N PHE A 277 27.95 -10.21 -13.45
CA PHE A 277 26.69 -9.50 -13.17
C PHE A 277 25.53 -9.93 -14.08
N SER A 278 25.82 -10.44 -15.28
CA SER A 278 24.79 -10.89 -16.25
C SER A 278 24.26 -12.30 -15.93
N SER A 279 24.91 -13.01 -15.00
CA SER A 279 24.64 -14.41 -14.65
C SER A 279 23.93 -14.56 -13.29
N ALA A 280 23.59 -13.45 -12.63
CA ALA A 280 22.93 -13.38 -11.33
C ALA A 280 21.53 -12.75 -11.47
#